data_AF-A1RVA8-F1
#
_entry.id   AF-A1RVA8-F1
#
_cell.length_a   1.000
_cell.length_b   1.000
_cell.length_c   1.000
_cell.angle_alpha   90.00
_cell.angle_beta   90.00
_cell.angle_gamma   90.00
#
_symmetry.space_group_name_H-M   'P 1'
#
loop_
_entity.id
_entity.type
_entity.pdbx_description
1 polymer ?
#
loop_
_entity_poly.entity_id
_entity_poly.type
_entity_poly.pdbx_seq_one_letter_code
_entity_poly.pdbx_strand_id
1 'polypeptide(L)'
;MCLDLFFDGACEPVNPGGVGSYGFAAFKNGEEVYGEGGVVCAGERWCTNNYAEYMGLIKGLEWALAAGESCLNVYGDSQLVVRQMLGVYQVKAEHLKPLYKHAVELSQRFAKFSIGWVPRERNARADYYSKKAYCDFLKTHPELRERYAAWLATDRQKALLGKFGIEADCLSKREASKLIEKILKRR
;
A
#
# COMPACT_ATOMS: atom_id res chain seq x y z
N MET A 1 -22.71 -13.54 -3.43
CA MET A 1 -22.29 -12.20 -2.94
C MET A 1 -20.84 -12.01 -3.36
N CYS A 2 -20.42 -10.79 -3.67
CA CYS A 2 -19.05 -10.52 -4.12
C CYS A 2 -18.13 -10.30 -2.93
N LEU A 3 -16.87 -10.72 -3.07
CA LEU A 3 -15.82 -10.40 -2.11
C LEU A 3 -15.40 -8.93 -2.31
N ASP A 4 -15.21 -8.20 -1.22
CA ASP A 4 -14.65 -6.85 -1.27
C ASP A 4 -13.15 -6.92 -0.99
N LEU A 5 -12.32 -6.41 -1.90
CA LEU A 5 -10.87 -6.43 -1.80
C LEU A 5 -10.33 -5.00 -1.81
N PHE A 6 -9.53 -4.67 -0.80
CA PHE A 6 -8.85 -3.39 -0.67
C PHE A 6 -7.38 -3.58 -0.97
N PHE A 7 -6.75 -2.69 -1.73
CA PHE A 7 -5.32 -2.69 -1.99
C PHE A 7 -4.68 -1.34 -1.67
N ASP A 8 -3.40 -1.37 -1.33
CA ASP A 8 -2.58 -0.20 -1.09
C ASP A 8 -1.12 -0.51 -1.43
N GLY A 9 -0.35 0.55 -1.69
CA GLY A 9 1.08 0.48 -1.85
C GLY A 9 1.78 1.72 -1.30
N ALA A 10 2.94 1.51 -0.70
CA ALA A 10 3.78 2.55 -0.15
C ALA A 10 5.18 2.47 -0.72
N CYS A 11 5.82 3.61 -0.93
CA CYS A 11 7.26 3.71 -1.15
C CYS A 11 7.84 4.67 -0.11
N GLU A 12 8.36 4.10 0.97
CA GLU A 12 8.81 4.83 2.16
C GLU A 12 10.30 4.52 2.45
N PRO A 13 11.03 5.44 3.11
CA PRO A 13 10.61 6.78 3.49
C PRO A 13 10.79 7.83 2.36
N VAL A 14 11.21 7.39 1.17
CA VAL A 14 11.49 8.23 0.00
C VAL A 14 10.83 7.63 -1.24
N ASN A 15 10.25 8.47 -2.09
CA ASN A 15 9.65 8.06 -3.34
C ASN A 15 10.13 8.96 -4.49
N PRO A 16 10.81 8.43 -5.53
CA PRO A 16 11.23 7.04 -5.71
C PRO A 16 12.51 6.67 -4.94
N GLY A 17 12.79 5.36 -4.83
CA GLY A 17 14.07 4.84 -4.31
C GLY A 17 14.08 4.46 -2.83
N GLY A 18 12.92 4.51 -2.17
CA GLY A 18 12.70 3.89 -0.86
C GLY A 18 12.49 2.38 -0.97
N VAL A 19 11.83 1.85 0.06
CA VAL A 19 11.30 0.50 0.10
C VAL A 19 9.87 0.53 -0.41
N GLY A 20 9.62 -0.17 -1.51
CA GLY A 20 8.30 -0.38 -2.07
C GLY A 20 7.64 -1.57 -1.37
N SER A 21 6.52 -1.34 -0.70
CA SER A 21 5.74 -2.36 0.00
C SER A 21 4.29 -2.29 -0.42
N TYR A 22 3.66 -3.45 -0.60
CA TYR A 22 2.23 -3.54 -0.90
C TYR A 22 1.45 -4.09 0.29
N GLY A 23 0.14 -3.83 0.30
CA GLY A 23 -0.80 -4.45 1.22
C GLY A 23 -2.14 -4.67 0.54
N PHE A 24 -2.85 -5.73 0.92
CA PHE A 24 -4.25 -5.92 0.57
C PHE A 24 -5.04 -6.54 1.72
N ALA A 25 -6.34 -6.33 1.73
CA ALA A 25 -7.26 -6.89 2.71
C ALA A 25 -8.58 -7.28 2.03
N ALA A 26 -9.06 -8.50 2.28
CA ALA A 26 -10.26 -9.06 1.71
C ALA A 26 -11.36 -9.19 2.77
N PHE A 27 -12.58 -8.84 2.40
CA PHE A 27 -13.74 -8.78 3.27
C PHE A 27 -14.92 -9.54 2.68
N LYS A 28 -15.63 -10.27 3.54
CA LYS A 28 -16.88 -10.96 3.22
C LYS A 28 -17.91 -10.57 4.28
N ASN A 29 -19.05 -10.04 3.86
CA ASN A 29 -20.10 -9.54 4.76
C ASN A 29 -19.60 -8.48 5.78
N GLY A 30 -18.59 -7.68 5.41
CA GLY A 30 -18.02 -6.66 6.29
C GLY A 30 -16.95 -7.17 7.27
N GLU A 31 -16.69 -8.47 7.31
CA GLU A 31 -15.63 -9.07 8.12
C GLU A 31 -14.38 -9.31 7.29
N GLU A 32 -13.20 -8.97 7.82
CA GLU A 32 -11.92 -9.28 7.17
C GLU A 32 -11.68 -10.78 7.23
N VAL A 33 -11.58 -11.42 6.06
CA VAL A 33 -11.34 -12.87 5.93
C VAL A 33 -9.88 -13.18 5.64
N TYR A 34 -9.14 -12.21 5.09
CA TYR A 34 -7.72 -12.35 4.79
C TYR A 34 -7.08 -10.97 4.62
N GLY A 35 -5.78 -10.88 4.88
CA GLY A 35 -4.99 -9.73 4.51
C GLY A 35 -3.51 -10.01 4.62
N GLU A 36 -2.74 -9.37 3.74
CA GLU A 36 -1.31 -9.62 3.59
C GLU A 36 -0.62 -8.38 3.04
N GLY A 37 0.66 -8.23 3.38
CA GLY A 37 1.54 -7.26 2.75
C GLY A 37 2.94 -7.83 2.59
N GLY A 38 3.71 -7.23 1.68
CA GLY A 38 5.07 -7.66 1.39
C GLY A 38 5.90 -6.56 0.75
N VAL A 39 7.21 -6.78 0.65
CA VAL A 39 8.15 -5.86 -0.01
C VAL A 39 8.40 -6.33 -1.45
N VAL A 40 8.42 -5.37 -2.38
CA VAL A 40 8.58 -5.62 -3.82
C VAL A 40 9.85 -4.99 -4.41
N CYS A 41 10.42 -3.99 -3.74
CA CYS A 41 11.67 -3.35 -4.14
C CYS A 41 12.27 -2.56 -2.97
N ALA A 42 13.58 -2.30 -3.02
CA ALA A 42 14.28 -1.56 -1.98
C ALA A 42 15.52 -0.85 -2.55
N GLY A 43 15.46 0.48 -2.64
CA GLY A 43 16.62 1.30 -2.97
C GLY A 43 16.84 1.60 -4.45
N GLU A 44 16.09 0.97 -5.36
CA GLU A 44 16.19 1.20 -6.79
C GLU A 44 15.41 2.43 -7.25
N ARG A 45 15.95 3.19 -8.22
CA ARG A 45 15.30 4.41 -8.73
C ARG A 45 13.94 4.18 -9.41
N TRP A 46 13.67 2.96 -9.86
CA TRP A 46 12.38 2.60 -10.45
C TRP A 46 11.34 2.23 -9.38
N CYS A 47 11.76 1.96 -8.15
CA CYS A 47 10.89 1.66 -7.03
C CYS A 47 10.10 2.93 -6.67
N THR A 48 8.80 2.93 -6.97
CA THR A 48 7.91 4.08 -6.81
C THR A 48 6.65 3.67 -6.05
N ASN A 49 5.94 4.66 -5.50
CA ASN A 49 4.64 4.41 -4.88
C ASN A 49 3.67 3.74 -5.87
N ASN A 50 3.58 4.24 -7.11
CA ASN A 50 2.66 3.68 -8.10
C ASN A 50 2.99 2.23 -8.47
N TYR A 51 4.27 1.85 -8.45
CA TYR A 51 4.67 0.46 -8.66
C TYR A 51 4.16 -0.42 -7.50
N ALA A 52 4.38 0.00 -6.24
CA ALA A 52 3.90 -0.71 -5.07
C ALA A 52 2.36 -0.84 -5.05
N GLU A 53 1.64 0.20 -5.46
CA GLU A 53 0.17 0.22 -5.56
C GLU A 53 -0.34 -0.82 -6.57
N TYR A 54 0.28 -0.88 -7.76
CA TYR A 54 -0.03 -1.92 -8.73
C TYR A 54 0.27 -3.32 -8.19
N MET A 55 1.37 -3.48 -7.47
CA MET A 55 1.70 -4.77 -6.86
C MET A 55 0.68 -5.18 -5.80
N GLY A 56 0.15 -4.24 -5.01
CA GLY A 56 -0.95 -4.50 -4.07
C GLY A 56 -2.21 -4.99 -4.76
N LEU A 57 -2.60 -4.31 -5.84
CA LEU A 57 -3.70 -4.75 -6.69
C LEU A 57 -3.46 -6.17 -7.23
N ILE A 58 -2.32 -6.40 -7.89
CA ILE A 58 -1.97 -7.68 -8.50
C ILE A 58 -1.99 -8.80 -7.47
N LYS A 59 -1.35 -8.62 -6.31
CA LYS A 59 -1.27 -9.64 -5.26
C LYS A 59 -2.63 -9.99 -4.69
N GLY A 60 -3.48 -8.98 -4.49
CA GLY A 60 -4.86 -9.20 -4.07
C GLY A 60 -5.70 -9.95 -5.13
N LEU A 61 -5.54 -9.62 -6.43
CA LEU A 61 -6.20 -10.33 -7.52
C LEU A 61 -5.73 -11.79 -7.64
N GLU A 62 -4.42 -12.03 -7.57
CA GLU A 62 -3.82 -13.37 -7.58
C GLU A 62 -4.35 -14.23 -6.43
N TRP A 63 -4.36 -13.67 -5.22
CA TRP A 63 -4.92 -14.34 -4.05
C TRP A 63 -6.41 -14.65 -4.22
N ALA A 64 -7.23 -13.69 -4.68
CA ALA A 64 -8.67 -13.90 -4.84
C ALA A 64 -8.99 -15.00 -5.86
N LEU A 65 -8.24 -15.07 -6.97
CA LEU A 65 -8.35 -16.15 -7.94
C LEU A 65 -7.93 -17.50 -7.35
N ALA A 66 -6.84 -17.54 -6.59
CA ALA A 66 -6.37 -18.75 -5.92
C ALA A 66 -7.36 -19.23 -4.84
N ALA A 67 -8.08 -18.31 -4.20
CA ALA A 67 -9.16 -18.60 -3.25
C ALA A 67 -10.47 -19.06 -3.93
N GLY A 68 -10.52 -19.10 -5.27
CA GLY A 68 -11.69 -19.54 -6.03
C GLY A 68 -12.82 -18.51 -6.10
N GLU A 69 -12.55 -17.25 -5.77
CA GLU A 69 -13.55 -16.18 -5.84
C GLU A 69 -13.84 -15.81 -7.31
N SER A 70 -15.13 -15.79 -7.67
CA SER A 70 -15.59 -15.49 -9.04
C SER A 70 -16.25 -14.12 -9.17
N CYS A 71 -16.64 -13.49 -8.06
CA CYS A 71 -17.14 -12.13 -8.01
C CYS A 71 -16.33 -11.25 -7.06
N LEU A 72 -15.76 -10.16 -7.57
CA LEU A 72 -14.85 -9.30 -6.83
C LEU A 72 -15.20 -7.81 -7.02
N ASN A 73 -15.28 -7.07 -5.91
CA ASN A 73 -15.25 -5.61 -5.91
C ASN A 73 -13.91 -5.16 -5.35
N VAL A 74 -13.18 -4.35 -6.10
CA VAL A 74 -11.84 -3.88 -5.73
C VAL A 74 -11.87 -2.40 -5.38
N TYR A 75 -11.16 -2.04 -4.33
CA TYR A 75 -11.07 -0.68 -3.83
C TYR A 75 -9.61 -0.30 -3.55
N GLY A 76 -9.25 0.94 -3.84
CA GLY A 76 -7.95 1.51 -3.45
C GLY A 76 -8.02 3.02 -3.41
N ASP A 77 -7.11 3.66 -2.70
CA ASP A 77 -7.01 5.13 -2.61
C ASP A 77 -6.05 5.73 -3.65
N SER A 78 -5.35 4.90 -4.43
CA SER A 78 -4.59 5.33 -5.61
C SER A 78 -5.50 5.68 -6.79
N GLN A 79 -5.81 6.97 -6.94
CA GLN A 79 -6.59 7.47 -8.06
C GLN A 79 -5.94 7.14 -9.42
N LEU A 80 -4.61 7.10 -9.48
CA LEU A 80 -3.87 6.76 -10.70
C LEU A 80 -4.14 5.32 -11.13
N VAL A 81 -3.93 4.35 -10.23
CA VAL A 81 -4.11 2.92 -10.55
C VAL A 81 -5.58 2.64 -10.89
N VAL A 82 -6.52 3.14 -10.08
CA VAL A 82 -7.95 2.96 -10.32
C VAL A 82 -8.36 3.54 -11.68
N ARG A 83 -7.96 4.77 -12.02
CA ARG A 83 -8.33 5.38 -13.30
C ARG A 83 -7.65 4.75 -14.51
N GLN A 84 -6.45 4.20 -14.34
CA GLN A 84 -5.80 3.42 -15.41
C GLN A 84 -6.54 2.10 -15.64
N MET A 85 -6.88 1.36 -14.58
CA MET A 85 -7.68 0.13 -14.66
C MET A 85 -9.08 0.35 -15.27
N LEU A 86 -9.67 1.53 -15.06
CA LEU A 86 -10.93 1.93 -15.69
C LEU A 86 -10.77 2.44 -17.14
N GLY A 87 -9.55 2.46 -17.69
CA GLY A 87 -9.27 2.96 -19.04
C GLY A 87 -9.39 4.48 -19.19
N VAL A 88 -9.62 5.22 -18.11
CA VAL A 88 -9.76 6.68 -18.11
C VAL A 88 -8.39 7.35 -18.28
N TYR A 89 -7.35 6.78 -17.67
CA TYR A 89 -5.98 7.28 -17.77
C TYR A 89 -5.10 6.34 -18.58
N GLN A 90 -4.25 6.92 -19.44
CA GLN A 90 -3.20 6.18 -20.13
C GLN A 90 -2.04 5.82 -19.20
N VAL A 91 -1.45 4.65 -19.41
CA VAL A 91 -0.23 4.21 -18.71
C VAL A 91 0.99 4.71 -19.46
N LYS A 92 1.53 5.86 -19.04
CA LYS A 92 2.68 6.50 -19.69
C LYS A 92 4.03 5.97 -19.23
N ALA A 93 4.15 5.58 -17.97
CA ALA A 93 5.42 5.10 -17.41
C ALA A 93 5.71 3.67 -17.89
N GLU A 94 6.82 3.47 -18.61
CA GLU A 94 7.18 2.17 -19.21
C GLU A 94 7.21 1.04 -18.18
N HIS A 95 7.78 1.29 -17.00
CA HIS A 95 7.87 0.29 -15.92
C HIS A 95 6.51 -0.12 -15.31
N LEU A 96 5.43 0.65 -15.55
CA LEU A 96 4.08 0.32 -15.11
C LEU A 96 3.27 -0.43 -16.16
N LYS A 97 3.64 -0.37 -17.45
CA LYS A 97 2.88 -1.03 -18.52
C LYS A 97 2.76 -2.54 -18.34
N PRO A 98 3.81 -3.28 -17.95
CA PRO A 98 3.69 -4.72 -17.68
C PRO A 98 2.74 -5.01 -16.52
N LEU A 99 2.79 -4.21 -15.45
CA LEU A 99 1.92 -4.39 -14.28
C LEU A 99 0.45 -4.12 -14.63
N TYR A 100 0.18 -3.05 -15.37
CA TYR A 100 -1.16 -2.75 -15.87
C TYR A 100 -1.71 -3.89 -16.72
N LYS A 101 -0.91 -4.40 -17.67
CA LYS A 101 -1.33 -5.50 -18.55
C LYS A 101 -1.68 -6.75 -17.72
N HIS A 102 -0.82 -7.12 -16.79
CA HIS A 102 -1.05 -8.27 -15.89
C HIS A 102 -2.30 -8.07 -15.02
N ALA A 103 -2.49 -6.89 -14.44
CA ALA A 103 -3.67 -6.57 -13.64
C ALA A 103 -4.98 -6.66 -14.46
N VAL A 104 -4.96 -6.22 -15.72
CA VAL A 104 -6.09 -6.35 -16.65
C VAL A 104 -6.35 -7.81 -17.01
N GLU A 105 -5.31 -8.60 -17.30
CA GLU A 105 -5.43 -10.02 -17.59
C GLU A 105 -6.04 -10.79 -16.39
N LEU A 106 -5.60 -10.48 -15.16
CA LEU A 106 -6.16 -11.06 -13.95
C LEU A 106 -7.62 -10.65 -13.73
N SER A 107 -7.96 -9.37 -13.93
CA SER A 107 -9.32 -8.87 -13.68
C SER A 107 -10.36 -9.50 -14.64
N GLN A 108 -9.96 -9.83 -15.87
CA GLN A 108 -10.80 -10.49 -16.86
C GLN A 108 -11.14 -11.94 -16.51
N ARG A 109 -10.45 -12.55 -15.55
CA ARG A 109 -10.70 -13.94 -15.12
C ARG A 109 -11.88 -14.07 -14.15
N PHE A 110 -12.36 -12.96 -13.58
CA PHE A 110 -13.53 -12.95 -12.71
C PHE A 110 -14.81 -12.87 -13.54
N ALA A 111 -15.84 -13.64 -13.15
CA ALA A 111 -17.16 -13.58 -13.80
C ALA A 111 -17.83 -12.22 -13.58
N LYS A 112 -17.56 -11.57 -12.44
CA LYS A 112 -17.96 -10.20 -12.17
C LYS A 112 -16.84 -9.47 -11.45
N PHE A 113 -16.44 -8.34 -12.00
CA PHE A 113 -15.36 -7.51 -11.50
C PHE A 113 -15.80 -6.04 -11.47
N SER A 114 -15.46 -5.34 -10.39
CA SER A 114 -15.50 -3.88 -10.36
C SER A 114 -14.26 -3.34 -9.65
N ILE A 115 -13.83 -2.13 -10.01
CA ILE A 115 -12.77 -1.41 -9.30
C ILE A 115 -13.20 0.04 -9.08
N GLY A 116 -12.97 0.56 -7.88
CA GLY A 116 -13.37 1.91 -7.49
C GLY A 116 -12.37 2.58 -6.58
N TRP A 117 -12.39 3.91 -6.60
CA TRP A 117 -11.59 4.72 -5.68
C TRP A 117 -12.32 4.90 -4.35
N VAL A 118 -11.59 4.83 -3.25
CA VAL A 118 -12.09 5.19 -1.91
C VAL A 118 -11.14 6.17 -1.22
N PRO A 119 -11.65 7.04 -0.33
CA PRO A 119 -10.79 7.84 0.54
C PRO A 119 -9.87 6.96 1.40
N ARG A 120 -8.67 7.46 1.71
CA ARG A 120 -7.66 6.73 2.48
C ARG A 120 -8.16 6.24 3.85
N GLU A 121 -9.07 6.99 4.47
CA GLU A 121 -9.69 6.61 5.75
C GLU A 121 -10.51 5.31 5.66
N ARG A 122 -11.01 4.99 4.45
CA ARG A 122 -11.74 3.74 4.16
C ARG A 122 -10.82 2.63 3.66
N ASN A 123 -9.54 2.92 3.40
CA ASN A 123 -8.53 1.95 2.95
C ASN A 123 -7.56 1.50 4.07
N ALA A 124 -7.93 1.74 5.33
CA ALA A 124 -7.03 1.64 6.48
C ALA A 124 -6.40 0.25 6.68
N ARG A 125 -7.07 -0.83 6.28
CA ARG A 125 -6.54 -2.19 6.46
C ARG A 125 -5.49 -2.56 5.42
N ALA A 126 -5.67 -2.18 4.15
CA ALA A 126 -4.63 -2.35 3.15
C ALA A 126 -3.40 -1.46 3.47
N ASP A 127 -3.63 -0.21 3.90
CA ASP A 127 -2.57 0.71 4.39
C ASP A 127 -1.83 0.16 5.61
N TYR A 128 -2.53 -0.52 6.52
CA TYR A 128 -1.89 -1.22 7.62
C TYR A 128 -0.94 -2.31 7.14
N TYR A 129 -1.36 -3.17 6.21
CA TYR A 129 -0.53 -4.27 5.73
C TYR A 129 0.69 -3.78 4.94
N SER A 130 0.53 -2.74 4.10
CA SER A 130 1.65 -2.15 3.36
C SER A 130 2.70 -1.57 4.31
N LYS A 131 2.27 -0.78 5.29
CA LYS A 131 3.16 -0.18 6.30
C LYS A 131 3.79 -1.20 7.23
N LYS A 132 3.03 -2.21 7.66
CA LYS A 132 3.57 -3.29 8.49
C LYS A 132 4.69 -4.02 7.75
N ALA A 133 4.48 -4.37 6.48
CA ALA A 133 5.50 -5.03 5.67
C ALA A 133 6.77 -4.18 5.53
N TYR A 134 6.64 -2.87 5.27
CA TYR A 134 7.77 -1.95 5.25
C TYR A 134 8.51 -1.87 6.59
N CYS A 135 7.78 -1.72 7.70
CA CYS A 135 8.37 -1.62 9.03
C CYS A 135 9.07 -2.90 9.46
N ASP A 136 8.45 -4.07 9.24
CA ASP A 136 9.03 -5.38 9.54
C ASP A 136 10.30 -5.62 8.71
N PHE A 137 10.28 -5.23 7.43
CA PHE A 137 11.45 -5.31 6.56
C PHE A 137 12.58 -4.38 7.02
N LEU A 138 12.29 -3.13 7.35
CA LEU A 138 13.32 -2.18 7.76
C LEU A 138 13.98 -2.58 9.10
N LYS A 139 13.24 -3.27 9.98
CA LYS A 139 13.78 -3.82 11.24
C LYS A 139 14.84 -4.90 11.00
N THR A 140 14.73 -5.66 9.92
CA THR A 140 15.68 -6.74 9.58
C THR A 140 16.81 -6.29 8.65
N HIS A 141 16.80 -5.03 8.18
CA HIS A 141 17.75 -4.46 7.23
C HIS A 141 18.39 -3.17 7.77
N PRO A 142 19.31 -3.28 8.77
CA PRO A 142 19.94 -2.13 9.41
C PRO A 142 20.70 -1.23 8.44
N GLU A 143 21.28 -1.77 7.37
CA GLU A 143 21.98 -1.03 6.32
C GLU A 143 21.05 -0.09 5.55
N LEU A 144 19.81 -0.52 5.30
CA LEU A 144 18.80 0.34 4.69
C LEU A 144 18.29 1.37 5.69
N ARG A 145 18.13 1.00 6.96
CA ARG A 145 17.75 1.95 8.02
C ARG A 145 18.77 3.08 8.15
N GLU A 146 20.07 2.76 8.09
CA GLU A 146 21.15 3.75 8.09
C GLU A 146 21.11 4.61 6.82
N ARG A 147 21.00 3.98 5.64
CA ARG A 147 20.87 4.68 4.35
C ARG A 147 19.72 5.69 4.36
N TYR A 148 18.60 5.35 5.00
CA TYR A 148 17.40 6.18 5.03
C TYR A 148 17.28 7.08 6.26
N ALA A 149 18.27 7.11 7.16
CA ALA A 149 18.18 7.81 8.45
C ALA A 149 17.79 9.29 8.32
N ALA A 150 18.24 9.96 7.27
CA ALA A 150 17.91 11.36 7.00
C ALA A 150 16.42 11.62 6.68
N TRP A 151 15.64 10.60 6.34
CA TRP A 151 14.21 10.71 6.00
C TRP A 151 13.29 10.10 7.06
N LEU A 152 13.83 9.33 7.99
CA LEU A 152 13.09 8.76 9.12
C LEU A 152 12.79 9.80 10.20
N ALA A 153 11.78 9.52 11.00
CA ALA A 153 11.32 10.36 12.10
C ALA A 153 12.49 10.77 13.01
N THR A 154 12.55 12.05 13.37
CA THR A 154 13.59 12.58 14.27
C THR A 154 13.40 12.07 15.70
N ASP A 155 14.45 12.11 16.52
CA ASP A 155 14.35 11.74 17.94
C ASP A 155 13.27 12.53 18.67
N ARG A 156 13.08 13.81 18.32
CA ARG A 156 11.99 14.64 18.85
C ARG A 156 10.61 14.11 18.46
N GLN A 157 10.42 13.70 17.20
CA GLN A 157 9.16 13.13 16.73
C GLN A 157 8.89 11.77 17.40
N LYS A 158 9.90 10.91 17.46
CA LYS A 158 9.83 9.60 18.12
C LYS A 158 9.49 9.74 19.60
N ALA A 159 10.17 10.62 20.33
CA ALA A 159 9.90 10.87 21.74
C ALA A 159 8.48 11.40 21.97
N LEU A 160 7.97 12.27 21.09
CA LEU A 160 6.60 12.78 21.21
C LEU A 160 5.57 11.68 20.94
N LEU A 161 5.72 10.90 19.88
CA LEU A 161 4.84 9.79 19.55
C LEU A 161 4.88 8.67 20.60
N GLY A 162 6.04 8.42 21.19
CA GLY A 162 6.23 7.47 22.29
C GLY A 162 5.43 7.83 23.54
N LYS A 163 5.19 9.13 23.83
CA LYS A 163 4.28 9.56 24.93
C LYS A 163 2.83 9.11 24.73
N PHE A 164 2.47 8.69 23.52
CA PHE A 164 1.15 8.16 23.16
C PHE A 164 1.19 6.67 22.81
N GLY A 165 2.30 5.96 23.10
CA GLY A 165 2.45 4.53 22.83
C GLY A 165 2.60 4.19 21.34
N ILE A 166 2.98 5.15 20.49
CA ILE A 166 3.14 4.94 19.05
C ILE A 166 4.62 4.67 18.74
N GLU A 167 4.93 3.47 18.25
CA GLU A 167 6.25 3.13 17.72
C GLU A 167 6.49 3.87 16.39
N ALA A 168 7.58 4.64 16.32
CA ALA A 168 7.84 5.57 15.22
C ALA A 168 9.16 5.28 14.48
N ASP A 169 9.71 4.09 14.67
CA ASP A 169 11.07 3.77 14.24
C ASP A 169 11.24 3.58 12.73
N CYS A 170 10.18 3.15 12.06
CA CYS A 170 10.10 3.03 10.61
C CYS A 170 9.40 4.23 9.94
N LEU A 171 8.77 5.13 10.70
CA LEU A 171 7.99 6.22 10.12
C LEU A 171 8.89 7.24 9.42
N SER A 172 8.45 7.74 8.27
CA SER A 172 9.08 8.93 7.67
C SER A 172 8.80 10.18 8.51
N LYS A 173 9.66 11.21 8.39
CA LYS A 173 9.45 12.52 9.02
C LYS A 173 8.07 13.09 8.71
N ARG A 174 7.59 12.88 7.49
CA ARG A 174 6.28 13.35 7.01
C ARG A 174 5.14 12.64 7.72
N GLU A 175 5.18 11.32 7.80
CA GLU A 175 4.14 10.53 8.48
C GLU A 175 4.10 10.82 9.97
N ALA A 176 5.26 10.91 10.61
CA ALA A 176 5.36 11.27 12.01
C ALA A 176 4.73 12.65 12.28
N SER A 177 5.02 13.66 11.45
CA SER A 177 4.38 14.98 11.55
C SER A 177 2.86 14.93 11.40
N LYS A 178 2.34 14.18 10.43
CA LYS A 178 0.89 14.02 10.22
C LYS A 178 0.21 13.38 11.44
N LEU A 179 0.82 12.36 12.03
CA LEU A 179 0.30 11.71 13.24
C LEU A 179 0.31 12.67 14.43
N ILE A 180 1.40 13.40 14.63
CA ILE A 180 1.52 14.41 15.69
C ILE A 180 0.43 15.47 15.53
N GLU A 181 0.24 16.01 14.33
CA GLU A 181 -0.78 17.03 14.06
C GLU A 181 -2.19 16.49 14.36
N LYS A 182 -2.49 15.25 13.96
CA LYS A 182 -3.79 14.60 14.24
C LYS A 182 -4.02 14.39 15.74
N ILE A 183 -2.98 14.08 16.50
CA ILE A 183 -3.06 13.93 17.96
C ILE A 183 -3.30 15.30 18.62
N LEU A 184 -2.60 16.34 18.18
CA LEU A 184 -2.72 17.68 18.75
C LEU A 184 -4.06 18.35 18.43
N LYS A 185 -4.63 18.13 17.23
CA LYS A 185 -5.96 18.64 16.85
C LYS A 185 -7.12 17.95 17.57
N ARG A 186 -6.88 16.81 18.20
CA ARG A 186 -7.89 16.07 18.98
C ARG A 186 -7.90 16.47 20.46
N ARG A 187 -7.08 17.44 20.86
CA ARG A 187 -7.07 18.07 22.18
C ARG A 187 -7.72 19.45 22.09
#